data_AF-A0A831SN39-F1
#
_entry.id   AF-A0A831SN39-F1
#
_cell.length_a   1.000
_cell.length_b   1.000
_cell.length_c   1.000
_cell.angle_alpha   90.00
_cell.angle_beta   90.00
_cell.angle_gamma   90.00
#
_symmetry.space_group_name_H-M   'P 1'
#
loop_
_entity.id
_entity.type
_entity.pdbx_description
1 polymer ?
#
loop_
_entity_poly.entity_id
_entity_poly.type
_entity_poly.pdbx_seq_one_letter_code
_entity_poly.pdbx_strand_id
1 'polypeptide(L)' 'QVPRSSKFCPNCGKELSMPTTNLKCKKCGTVIPAGSKFCPNCGEKV' A
#
# COMPACT_ATOMS: atom_id res chain seq x y z
N GLN A 1 -24.28 4.03 9.78
CA GLN A 1 -23.17 4.64 10.54
C GLN A 1 -22.04 3.63 10.66
N VAL A 2 -21.00 3.74 9.83
CA VAL A 2 -19.81 2.87 9.88
C VAL A 2 -18.76 3.56 10.76
N PRO A 3 -18.33 2.95 11.89
CA PRO A 3 -17.36 3.60 12.75
C PRO A 3 -16.01 3.71 12.04
N ARG A 4 -15.36 4.87 12.16
CA ARG A 4 -14.08 5.25 11.50
C ARG A 4 -12.88 4.33 11.83
N SER A 5 -13.06 3.28 12.63
CA SER A 5 -12.01 2.31 13.00
C SER A 5 -12.24 0.90 12.44
N SER A 6 -13.28 0.66 11.65
CA SER A 6 -13.49 -0.66 11.04
C SER A 6 -12.58 -0.85 9.84
N LYS A 7 -11.53 -1.68 10.01
CA LYS A 7 -10.64 -2.16 8.94
C LYS A 7 -11.35 -3.01 7.87
N PHE A 8 -12.61 -3.37 8.09
CA PHE A 8 -13.41 -4.25 7.24
C PHE A 8 -14.85 -3.73 7.14
N CYS A 9 -15.45 -3.82 5.95
CA CYS A 9 -16.79 -3.31 5.70
C CYS A 9 -17.87 -4.36 6.08
N PRO A 10 -18.71 -4.14 7.12
CA PRO A 10 -19.62 -5.15 7.66
C PRO A 10 -20.81 -5.51 6.76
N ASN A 11 -21.06 -4.76 5.69
CA ASN A 11 -22.16 -5.01 4.75
C ASN A 11 -21.73 -5.84 3.52
N CYS A 12 -20.43 -5.96 3.25
CA CYS A 12 -19.94 -6.52 2.01
C CYS A 12 -18.67 -7.40 2.14
N GLY A 13 -18.11 -7.53 3.35
CA GLY A 13 -16.97 -8.40 3.66
C GLY A 13 -15.62 -7.96 3.06
N LYS A 14 -15.60 -6.86 2.31
CA LYS A 14 -14.39 -6.35 1.63
C LYS A 14 -13.52 -5.59 2.64
N GLU A 15 -12.22 -5.85 2.60
CA GLU A 15 -11.21 -5.16 3.40
C GLU A 15 -11.15 -3.69 2.98
N LEU A 16 -11.37 -2.78 3.92
CA LEU A 16 -11.18 -1.33 3.72
C LEU A 16 -9.75 -0.93 4.03
N SER A 17 -8.81 -1.87 3.89
CA SER A 17 -7.44 -1.51 3.55
C SER A 17 -7.53 -0.82 2.19
N MET A 18 -7.59 0.52 2.19
CA MET A 18 -7.16 1.28 1.02
C MET A 18 -5.89 0.57 0.54
N PRO A 19 -5.82 0.09 -0.71
CA PRO A 19 -4.59 -0.44 -1.25
C PRO A 19 -3.67 0.76 -1.45
N THR A 20 -3.18 1.33 -0.35
CA THR A 20 -1.89 2.01 -0.28
C THR A 20 -0.88 0.87 -0.41
N THR A 21 -0.84 0.26 -1.60
CA THR A 21 0.20 -0.67 -2.01
C THR A 21 1.42 0.18 -2.34
N ASN A 22 1.84 0.92 -1.33
CA ASN A 22 3.08 1.62 -1.26
C ASN A 22 4.11 0.55 -0.90
N LEU A 23 4.62 -0.12 -1.93
CA LEU A 23 5.59 -1.20 -1.77
C LEU A 23 6.91 -0.61 -1.25
N LYS A 24 7.53 -1.25 -0.26
CA LYS A 24 8.82 -0.79 0.26
C LYS A 24 9.95 -1.45 -0.51
N CYS A 25 10.94 -0.65 -0.92
CA CYS A 25 12.14 -1.15 -1.58
C CYS A 25 12.90 -2.11 -0.65
N LYS A 26 13.24 -3.31 -1.13
CA LYS A 26 13.99 -4.29 -0.33
C LYS A 26 15.47 -3.93 -0.12
N LYS A 27 16.01 -2.98 -0.87
CA LYS A 27 17.41 -2.52 -0.73
C LYS A 27 17.56 -1.37 0.23
N CYS A 28 16.80 -0.29 0.02
CA CYS A 28 16.93 0.95 0.79
C CYS A 28 15.77 1.19 1.77
N GLY A 29 14.70 0.40 1.70
CA GLY A 29 13.51 0.60 2.55
C GLY A 29 12.61 1.76 2.13
N THR A 30 12.95 2.49 1.06
CA THR A 30 12.13 3.62 0.60
C THR A 30 10.73 3.17 0.20
N VAL A 31 9.76 4.04 0.42
CA VAL A 31 8.38 3.79 0.01
C VAL A 31 8.25 4.09 -1.47
N ILE A 32 7.86 3.08 -2.24
CA ILE A 32 7.69 3.18 -3.68
C ILE A 32 6.20 3.31 -4.00
N PRO A 33 5.81 4.35 -4.75
CA PRO A 33 4.44 4.51 -5.19
C PRO A 33 4.05 3.40 -6.18
N ALA A 34 2.80 2.95 -6.09
CA ALA A 34 2.25 1.94 -7.00
C ALA A 34 2.41 2.38 -8.47
N GLY A 35 2.86 1.46 -9.32
CA GLY A 35 3.13 1.72 -10.75
C GLY A 35 4.58 2.05 -11.10
N SER A 36 5.48 2.18 -10.12
CA SER A 36 6.92 2.33 -10.38
C SER A 36 7.58 0.98 -10.66
N LYS A 37 8.31 0.87 -11.78
CA LYS A 37 9.09 -0.33 -12.15
C LYS A 37 10.44 -0.45 -11.42
N PHE A 38 10.92 0.68 -10.90
CA PHE A 38 12.21 0.80 -10.23
C PHE A 38 12.07 1.75 -9.04
N CYS A 39 12.96 1.60 -8.08
CA CYS A 39 13.05 2.45 -6.91
C CYS A 39 13.55 3.85 -7.33
N PRO A 40 12.76 4.91 -7.12
CA PRO A 40 13.19 6.27 -7.46
C PRO A 40 14.32 6.80 -6.58
N ASN A 41 14.62 6.13 -5.46
CA ASN A 41 15.65 6.57 -4.53
C ASN A 41 17.01 5.89 -4.77
N CYS A 42 17.01 4.59 -5.09
CA CYS A 42 18.26 3.81 -5.22
C CYS A 42 18.43 3.13 -6.59
N GLY A 43 17.43 3.19 -7.48
CA GLY A 43 17.47 2.58 -8.81
C GLY A 43 17.22 1.06 -8.86
N GLU A 44 16.99 0.41 -7.71
CA GLU A 44 16.73 -1.03 -7.66
C GLU A 44 15.40 -1.40 -8.32
N LYS A 45 15.34 -2.55 -9.01
CA LYS A 45 14.11 -3.06 -9.61
C LYS A 45 13.17 -3.62 -8.53
N VAL A 46 11.90 -3.20 -8.53
CA VAL A 46 10.95 -3.39 -7.42
C VAL A 46 9.68 -4.13 -7.82
#